data_AF-A0A5T0DM04-F1
#
_entry.id   AF-A0A5T0DM04-F1
#
_cell.length_a   1.000
_cell.length_b   1.000
_cell.length_c   1.000
_cell.angle_alpha   90.00
_cell.angle_beta   90.00
_cell.angle_gamma   90.00
#
_symmetry.space_group_name_H-M   'P 1'
#
loop_
_entity.id
_entity.type
_entity.pdbx_description
1 polymer ?
#
loop_
_entity_poly.entity_id
_entity_poly.type
_entity_poly.pdbx_seq_one_letter_code
_entity_poly.pdbx_strand_id
1 'polypeptide(L)'
;MLINQTFEIDSCDDVELNIKRTSKLEYRISYDDEKDIKAIVFIVGGFGANANISFLDFDREYIAKNFDVVVIHVFYHCFCARQSIDQKYNPKLIPNQDDLERINGILKNINLGHLSVNKDNFEQIIPLIEQKANEMKQAGLVDESQKIELSCDFIPPNGDYQNYGIMAAIDHINALKDLVKRFPEFADLPKIYGGGLMEDTYLYS
;
A
#
# COMPACT_ATOMS: atom_id res chain seq x y z
N MET A 1 11.90 26.40 7.07
CA MET A 1 11.24 25.39 7.91
C MET A 1 10.71 24.27 7.03
N LEU A 2 10.86 23.01 7.45
CA LEU A 2 10.25 21.89 6.72
C LEU A 2 8.72 21.98 6.76
N ILE A 3 8.12 22.09 5.59
CA ILE A 3 6.68 22.03 5.36
C ILE A 3 6.29 20.63 4.93
N ASN A 4 5.21 20.10 5.50
CA ASN A 4 4.59 18.84 5.16
C ASN A 4 3.11 19.08 4.86
N GLN A 5 2.62 18.68 3.69
CA GLN A 5 1.22 18.83 3.31
C GLN A 5 0.69 17.58 2.63
N THR A 6 -0.56 17.25 2.89
CA THR A 6 -1.30 16.15 2.26
C THR A 6 -2.49 16.72 1.50
N PHE A 7 -2.72 16.20 0.31
CA PHE A 7 -3.82 16.59 -0.55
C PHE A 7 -4.60 15.37 -1.01
N GLU A 8 -5.91 15.53 -1.14
CA GLU A 8 -6.81 14.55 -1.73
C GLU A 8 -7.55 15.21 -2.90
N ILE A 9 -7.40 14.65 -4.10
CA ILE A 9 -7.95 15.23 -5.33
C ILE A 9 -8.76 14.23 -6.14
N ASP A 10 -9.59 14.72 -7.05
CA ASP A 10 -10.14 13.87 -8.11
C ASP A 10 -9.04 13.53 -9.12
N SER A 11 -8.98 12.27 -9.52
CA SER A 11 -8.11 11.81 -10.60
C SER A 11 -8.94 11.44 -11.83
N CYS A 12 -8.42 10.56 -12.69
CA CYS A 12 -9.08 10.13 -13.91
C CYS A 12 -9.91 8.86 -13.71
N ASP A 13 -10.92 8.73 -14.56
CA ASP A 13 -11.59 7.46 -14.85
C ASP A 13 -10.70 6.58 -15.73
N ASP A 14 -10.92 5.27 -15.70
CA ASP A 14 -10.34 4.39 -16.71
C ASP A 14 -11.22 4.44 -17.96
N VAL A 15 -10.71 5.08 -19.00
CA VAL A 15 -11.41 5.29 -20.27
C VAL A 15 -11.47 4.00 -21.09
N GLU A 16 -10.47 3.13 -20.98
CA GLU A 16 -10.39 1.87 -21.75
C GLU A 16 -11.50 0.91 -21.32
N LEU A 17 -11.68 0.77 -20.01
CA LEU A 17 -12.68 -0.13 -19.43
C LEU A 17 -14.01 0.56 -19.09
N ASN A 18 -14.11 1.87 -19.32
CA ASN A 18 -15.27 2.70 -18.94
C ASN A 18 -15.62 2.56 -17.45
N ILE A 19 -14.59 2.53 -16.59
CA ILE A 19 -14.73 2.39 -15.14
C ILE A 19 -14.55 3.75 -14.49
N LYS A 20 -15.55 4.18 -13.71
CA LYS A 20 -15.50 5.42 -12.96
C LYS A 20 -14.68 5.25 -11.69
N ARG A 21 -13.76 6.18 -11.44
CA ARG A 21 -13.03 6.22 -10.17
C ARG A 21 -13.94 6.76 -9.08
N THR A 22 -13.97 6.08 -7.94
CA THR A 22 -14.79 6.48 -6.78
C THR A 22 -13.96 7.02 -5.63
N SER A 23 -12.66 6.70 -5.58
CA SER A 23 -11.73 7.16 -4.55
C SER A 23 -11.00 8.44 -4.95
N LYS A 24 -10.69 9.28 -3.97
CA LYS A 24 -9.75 10.39 -4.16
C LYS A 24 -8.33 9.86 -4.33
N LEU A 25 -7.51 10.62 -5.05
CA LEU A 25 -6.07 10.41 -5.12
C LEU A 25 -5.41 11.20 -3.99
N GLU A 26 -4.74 10.49 -3.09
CA GLU A 26 -3.90 11.10 -2.06
C GLU A 26 -2.49 11.35 -2.63
N TYR A 27 -1.95 12.54 -2.41
CA TYR A 27 -0.52 12.81 -2.57
C TYR A 27 -0.02 13.70 -1.44
N ARG A 28 1.26 13.53 -1.09
CA ARG A 28 1.92 14.24 0.00
C ARG A 28 3.16 14.95 -0.51
N ILE A 29 3.44 16.13 0.03
CA ILE A 29 4.63 16.90 -0.32
C ILE A 29 5.44 17.28 0.92
N SER A 30 6.77 17.33 0.74
CA SER A 30 7.69 18.05 1.61
C SER A 30 8.49 19.08 0.84
N TYR A 31 8.74 20.24 1.43
CA TYR A 31 9.76 21.19 0.99
C TYR A 31 10.20 22.04 2.18
N ASP A 32 11.36 22.68 2.09
CA ASP A 32 11.81 23.62 3.11
C ASP A 32 11.57 25.05 2.61
N ASP A 33 10.66 25.79 3.25
CA ASP A 33 10.25 27.14 2.82
C ASP A 33 11.32 28.22 3.04
N GLU A 34 12.44 27.88 3.69
CA GLU A 34 13.63 28.74 3.80
C GLU A 34 14.58 28.59 2.59
N LYS A 35 14.35 27.61 1.72
CA LYS A 35 15.20 27.31 0.57
C LYS A 35 14.61 27.81 -0.74
N ASP A 36 15.49 28.12 -1.68
CA ASP A 36 15.12 28.45 -3.06
C ASP A 36 14.98 27.15 -3.87
N ILE A 37 13.76 26.64 -3.93
CA ILE A 37 13.43 25.33 -4.52
C ILE A 37 13.81 25.25 -6.01
N LYS A 38 14.62 24.26 -6.36
CA LYS A 38 15.24 24.08 -7.69
C LYS A 38 14.64 22.96 -8.53
N ALA A 39 13.93 22.01 -7.93
CA ALA A 39 13.29 20.92 -8.67
C ALA A 39 12.09 20.33 -7.92
N ILE A 40 11.24 19.65 -8.69
CA ILE A 40 10.19 18.77 -8.18
C ILE A 40 10.70 17.33 -8.27
N VAL A 41 10.71 16.60 -7.17
CA VAL A 41 11.13 15.20 -7.09
C VAL A 41 9.93 14.33 -6.77
N PHE A 42 9.53 13.47 -7.69
CA PHE A 42 8.62 12.37 -7.40
C PHE A 42 9.42 11.15 -6.96
N ILE A 43 9.12 10.62 -5.79
CA ILE A 43 9.60 9.30 -5.38
C ILE A 43 8.49 8.32 -5.73
N VAL A 44 8.80 7.41 -6.66
CA VAL A 44 7.88 6.36 -7.10
C VAL A 44 8.29 5.07 -6.41
N GLY A 45 7.50 4.69 -5.40
CA GLY A 45 7.71 3.47 -4.64
C GLY A 45 7.68 2.23 -5.54
N GLY A 46 8.54 1.27 -5.23
CA GLY A 46 8.56 -0.03 -5.88
C GLY A 46 7.47 -0.97 -5.36
N PHE A 47 7.64 -2.25 -5.69
CA PHE A 47 6.78 -3.30 -5.17
C PHE A 47 6.85 -3.35 -3.63
N GLY A 48 5.70 -3.24 -2.95
CA GLY A 48 5.64 -3.25 -1.48
C GLY A 48 5.85 -1.89 -0.78
N ALA A 49 5.90 -0.78 -1.51
CA ALA A 49 6.03 0.56 -0.92
C ALA A 49 4.94 0.89 0.12
N ASN A 50 3.76 0.28 0.02
CA ASN A 50 2.67 0.47 0.96
C ASN A 50 2.83 -0.33 2.28
N ALA A 51 3.84 -1.19 2.41
CA ALA A 51 4.04 -2.04 3.59
C ALA A 51 4.23 -1.23 4.88
N ASN A 52 4.85 -0.05 4.78
CA ASN A 52 5.06 0.85 5.92
C ASN A 52 5.17 2.29 5.43
N ILE A 53 4.16 3.12 5.73
CA ILE A 53 4.10 4.50 5.23
C ILE A 53 5.09 5.41 5.95
N SER A 54 5.53 5.06 7.16
CA SER A 54 6.51 5.87 7.90
C SER A 54 7.88 5.92 7.19
N PHE A 55 8.28 4.86 6.49
CA PHE A 55 9.51 4.88 5.67
C PHE A 55 9.36 5.85 4.50
N LEU A 56 8.20 5.82 3.84
CA LEU A 56 7.90 6.74 2.76
C LEU A 56 7.91 8.20 3.25
N ASP A 57 7.25 8.50 4.36
CA ASP A 57 7.28 9.85 4.92
C ASP A 57 8.70 10.28 5.33
N PHE A 58 9.48 9.37 5.91
CA PHE A 58 10.87 9.64 6.27
C PHE A 58 11.72 10.01 5.05
N ASP A 59 11.68 9.21 3.97
CA ASP A 59 12.47 9.47 2.77
C ASP A 59 12.09 10.81 2.13
N ARG A 60 10.78 11.09 2.01
CA ARG A 60 10.27 12.35 1.48
C ARG A 60 10.77 13.55 2.29
N GLU A 61 10.68 13.48 3.61
CA GLU A 61 11.15 14.55 4.50
C GLU A 61 12.67 14.69 4.49
N TYR A 62 13.39 13.57 4.48
CA TYR A 62 14.84 13.57 4.48
C TYR A 62 15.38 14.25 3.22
N ILE A 63 14.84 13.95 2.06
CA ILE A 63 15.28 14.58 0.80
C ILE A 63 14.97 16.09 0.82
N ALA A 64 13.76 16.50 1.22
CA ALA A 64 13.41 17.92 1.31
C ALA A 64 14.29 18.70 2.33
N LYS A 65 14.62 18.07 3.47
CA LYS A 65 15.53 18.66 4.48
C LYS A 65 16.95 18.85 3.95
N ASN A 66 17.43 17.98 3.06
CA ASN A 66 18.83 17.99 2.63
C ASN A 66 19.08 18.67 1.28
N PHE A 67 18.06 18.81 0.43
CA PHE A 67 18.19 19.35 -0.92
C PHE A 67 17.18 20.46 -1.18
N ASP A 68 17.48 21.34 -2.14
CA ASP A 68 16.63 22.47 -2.53
C ASP A 68 15.51 21.98 -3.47
N VAL A 69 14.63 21.11 -2.97
CA VAL A 69 13.60 20.44 -3.79
C VAL A 69 12.28 20.34 -3.05
N VAL A 70 11.19 20.31 -3.81
CA VAL A 70 9.90 19.81 -3.33
C VAL A 70 9.77 18.34 -3.69
N VAL A 71 9.51 17.51 -2.70
CA VAL A 71 9.44 16.05 -2.83
C VAL A 71 7.99 15.60 -2.71
N ILE A 72 7.55 14.73 -3.61
CA ILE A 72 6.15 14.30 -3.73
C ILE A 72 6.07 12.78 -3.66
N HIS A 73 5.15 12.29 -2.82
CA HIS A 73 4.68 10.91 -2.80
C HIS A 73 3.24 10.86 -3.29
N VAL A 74 2.97 10.00 -4.27
CA VAL A 74 1.63 9.80 -4.82
C VAL A 74 1.15 8.41 -4.39
N PHE A 75 0.00 8.34 -3.71
CA PHE A 75 -0.63 7.08 -3.34
C PHE A 75 -1.51 6.64 -4.52
N TYR A 76 -0.82 6.23 -5.57
CA TYR A 76 -1.37 6.01 -6.90
C TYR A 76 -2.34 4.81 -6.98
N HIS A 77 -3.01 4.65 -8.12
CA HIS A 77 -3.94 3.55 -8.38
C HIS A 77 -3.29 2.19 -8.10
N CYS A 78 -3.95 1.35 -7.30
CA CYS A 78 -3.44 0.04 -6.89
C CYS A 78 -2.22 0.12 -5.94
N PHE A 79 -2.03 1.25 -5.23
CA PHE A 79 -0.99 1.39 -4.20
C PHE A 79 -1.19 0.40 -3.04
N CYS A 80 -2.43 0.18 -2.60
CA CYS A 80 -2.78 -0.71 -1.48
C CYS A 80 -2.88 -2.20 -1.90
N ALA A 81 -1.89 -2.71 -2.63
CA ALA A 81 -1.91 -4.08 -3.19
C ALA A 81 -1.23 -5.14 -2.28
N ARG A 82 -0.70 -4.75 -1.12
CA ARG A 82 0.01 -5.63 -0.18
C ARG A 82 -0.32 -5.31 1.27
N GLN A 83 -0.10 -6.27 2.16
CA GLN A 83 -0.26 -5.99 3.59
C GLN A 83 0.68 -4.88 4.04
N SER A 84 0.16 -4.05 4.92
CA SER A 84 0.72 -2.86 5.50
C SER A 84 0.52 -2.91 7.01
N ILE A 85 1.49 -2.38 7.74
CA ILE A 85 1.31 -2.09 9.16
C ILE A 85 0.28 -0.96 9.37
N ASP A 86 0.06 -0.13 8.34
CA ASP A 86 -0.90 0.95 8.34
C ASP A 86 -2.22 0.47 7.73
N GLN A 87 -3.22 0.20 8.59
CA GLN A 87 -4.50 -0.40 8.17
C GLN A 87 -5.20 0.32 7.02
N LYS A 88 -5.06 1.66 6.93
CA LYS A 88 -5.63 2.47 5.83
C LYS A 88 -5.14 2.01 4.45
N TYR A 89 -3.93 1.46 4.37
CA TYR A 89 -3.26 1.11 3.12
C TYR A 89 -3.21 -0.40 2.87
N ASN A 90 -4.07 -1.16 3.56
CA ASN A 90 -4.23 -2.60 3.37
C ASN A 90 -5.16 -2.94 2.19
N PRO A 91 -4.90 -4.04 1.46
CA PRO A 91 -5.86 -4.69 0.61
C PRO A 91 -6.94 -5.37 1.45
N LYS A 92 -8.07 -5.69 0.81
CA LYS A 92 -9.04 -6.65 1.32
C LYS A 92 -8.54 -8.06 1.03
N LEU A 93 -8.66 -8.94 2.02
CA LEU A 93 -8.35 -10.37 1.89
C LEU A 93 -9.65 -11.10 1.54
N ILE A 94 -9.74 -11.67 0.34
CA ILE A 94 -10.94 -12.34 -0.14
C ILE A 94 -10.61 -13.80 -0.50
N PRO A 95 -11.10 -14.79 0.25
CA PRO A 95 -10.88 -16.19 -0.09
C PRO A 95 -11.75 -16.62 -1.27
N ASN A 96 -11.21 -17.47 -2.14
CA ASN A 96 -11.99 -18.23 -3.10
C ASN A 96 -12.57 -19.52 -2.46
N GLN A 97 -13.25 -20.34 -3.24
CA GLN A 97 -13.89 -21.56 -2.72
C GLN A 97 -12.86 -22.59 -2.21
N ASP A 98 -11.75 -22.77 -2.91
CA ASP A 98 -10.69 -23.70 -2.52
C ASP A 98 -9.99 -23.23 -1.22
N ASP A 99 -9.82 -21.93 -1.06
CA ASP A 99 -9.28 -21.31 0.17
C ASP A 99 -10.22 -21.59 1.36
N LEU A 100 -11.53 -21.44 1.16
CA LEU A 100 -12.55 -21.75 2.17
C LEU A 100 -12.56 -23.24 2.54
N GLU A 101 -12.39 -24.14 1.57
CA GLU A 101 -12.30 -25.57 1.84
C GLU A 101 -11.02 -25.91 2.62
N ARG A 102 -9.89 -25.31 2.24
CA ARG A 102 -8.60 -25.51 2.92
C ARG A 102 -8.63 -25.01 4.36
N ILE A 103 -9.11 -23.79 4.61
CA ILE A 103 -9.19 -23.24 5.96
C ILE A 103 -10.15 -24.04 6.85
N ASN A 104 -11.27 -24.53 6.32
CA ASN A 104 -12.17 -25.43 7.06
C ASN A 104 -11.48 -26.75 7.46
N GLY A 105 -10.61 -27.30 6.60
CA GLY A 105 -9.75 -28.43 6.93
C GLY A 105 -8.77 -28.12 8.06
N ILE A 106 -8.09 -26.98 7.98
CA ILE A 106 -7.16 -26.48 9.01
C ILE A 106 -7.87 -26.34 10.35
N LEU A 107 -9.02 -25.66 10.38
CA LEU A 107 -9.81 -25.44 11.59
C LEU A 107 -10.21 -26.75 12.27
N LYS A 108 -10.61 -27.77 11.51
CA LYS A 108 -10.90 -29.10 12.08
C LYS A 108 -9.67 -29.72 12.73
N ASN A 109 -8.50 -29.62 12.10
CA ASN A 109 -7.25 -30.21 12.60
C ASN A 109 -6.73 -29.53 13.88
N ILE A 110 -7.01 -28.23 14.06
CA ILE A 110 -6.60 -27.47 15.26
C ILE A 110 -7.71 -27.34 16.32
N ASN A 111 -8.75 -28.17 16.22
CA ASN A 111 -9.89 -28.21 17.15
C ASN A 111 -10.72 -26.90 17.20
N LEU A 112 -10.80 -26.19 16.08
CA LEU A 112 -11.64 -25.01 15.84
C LEU A 112 -12.74 -25.26 14.80
N GLY A 113 -13.06 -26.52 14.48
CA GLY A 113 -14.06 -26.88 13.46
C GLY A 113 -15.51 -26.46 13.74
N HIS A 114 -15.77 -25.85 14.90
CA HIS A 114 -17.06 -25.25 15.23
C HIS A 114 -17.24 -23.83 14.64
N LEU A 115 -16.14 -23.20 14.19
CA LEU A 115 -16.18 -21.93 13.50
C LEU A 115 -16.67 -22.12 12.05
N SER A 116 -17.53 -21.22 11.59
CA SER A 116 -17.98 -21.16 10.20
C SER A 116 -17.21 -20.06 9.47
N VAL A 117 -16.47 -20.40 8.41
CA VAL A 117 -15.70 -19.44 7.61
C VAL A 117 -16.44 -19.12 6.32
N ASN A 118 -16.50 -17.83 6.00
CA ASN A 118 -16.98 -17.32 4.72
C ASN A 118 -16.14 -16.10 4.31
N LYS A 119 -16.51 -15.47 3.18
CA LYS A 119 -15.80 -14.30 2.65
C LYS A 119 -15.83 -13.09 3.59
N ASP A 120 -16.86 -12.95 4.41
CA ASP A 120 -17.08 -11.77 5.24
C ASP A 120 -16.30 -11.83 6.56
N ASN A 121 -15.97 -13.03 7.05
CA ASN A 121 -15.30 -13.24 8.33
C ASN A 121 -13.90 -13.85 8.23
N PHE A 122 -13.42 -14.16 7.03
CA PHE A 122 -12.12 -14.80 6.80
C PHE A 122 -10.97 -14.10 7.54
N GLU A 123 -10.84 -12.78 7.37
CA GLU A 123 -9.78 -11.99 8.00
C GLU A 123 -9.87 -12.01 9.54
N GLN A 124 -11.09 -12.04 10.09
CA GLN A 124 -11.33 -12.06 11.54
C GLN A 124 -10.96 -13.39 12.19
N ILE A 125 -10.88 -14.47 11.40
CA ILE A 125 -10.54 -15.82 11.88
C ILE A 125 -9.02 -16.04 11.93
N ILE A 126 -8.23 -15.27 11.18
CA ILE A 126 -6.76 -15.40 11.14
C ILE A 126 -6.15 -15.28 12.55
N PRO A 127 -6.49 -14.27 13.39
CA PRO A 127 -5.94 -14.18 14.75
C PRO A 127 -6.29 -15.36 15.65
N LEU A 128 -7.46 -15.99 15.45
CA LEU A 128 -7.87 -17.17 16.23
C LEU A 128 -7.04 -18.40 15.86
N ILE A 129 -6.75 -18.57 14.56
CA ILE A 129 -5.86 -19.62 14.06
C ILE A 129 -4.45 -19.42 14.64
N GLU A 130 -3.93 -18.18 14.58
CA GLU A 130 -2.61 -17.83 15.12
C GLU A 130 -2.51 -18.13 16.61
N GLN A 131 -3.50 -17.70 17.40
CA GLN A 131 -3.56 -18.00 18.83
C GLN A 131 -3.53 -19.52 19.08
N LYS A 132 -4.37 -20.29 18.38
CA LYS A 132 -4.46 -21.74 18.57
C LYS A 132 -3.17 -22.46 18.17
N ALA A 133 -2.54 -22.03 17.08
CA ALA A 133 -1.25 -22.56 16.65
C ALA A 133 -0.17 -22.32 17.72
N ASN A 134 -0.13 -21.12 18.31
CA ASN A 134 0.81 -20.79 19.37
C ASN A 134 0.58 -21.59 20.65
N GLU A 135 -0.68 -21.82 21.05
CA GLU A 135 -1.01 -22.72 22.16
C GLU A 135 -0.51 -24.15 21.92
N MET A 136 -0.69 -24.68 20.70
CA MET A 136 -0.24 -26.02 20.34
C MET A 136 1.29 -26.15 20.37
N LYS A 137 2.01 -25.12 19.93
CA LYS A 137 3.48 -25.05 20.01
C LYS A 137 3.96 -25.04 21.46
N GLN A 138 3.38 -24.17 22.30
CA GLN A 138 3.72 -24.09 23.73
C GLN A 138 3.44 -25.40 24.49
N ALA A 139 2.43 -26.15 24.06
CA ALA A 139 2.11 -27.47 24.62
C ALA A 139 3.02 -28.60 24.08
N GLY A 140 3.94 -28.32 23.15
CA GLY A 140 4.81 -29.32 22.52
C GLY A 140 4.07 -30.30 21.60
N LEU A 141 2.88 -29.94 21.13
CA LEU A 141 2.07 -30.79 20.24
C LEU A 141 2.51 -30.70 18.78
N VAL A 142 3.18 -29.60 18.41
CA VAL A 142 3.74 -29.35 17.09
C VAL A 142 5.10 -28.67 17.26
N ASP A 143 5.94 -28.77 16.23
CA ASP A 143 7.24 -28.11 16.21
C ASP A 143 7.09 -26.57 16.20
N GLU A 144 8.01 -25.87 16.87
CA GLU A 144 7.99 -24.40 16.96
C GLU A 144 8.09 -23.73 15.57
N SER A 145 8.80 -24.37 14.64
CA SER A 145 8.97 -23.89 13.25
C SER A 145 7.77 -24.17 12.35
N GLN A 146 6.81 -25.00 12.78
CA GLN A 146 5.63 -25.32 11.99
C GLN A 146 4.83 -24.05 11.66
N LYS A 147 4.50 -23.84 10.39
CA LYS A 147 3.67 -22.73 9.91
C LYS A 147 2.32 -23.26 9.41
N ILE A 148 1.28 -22.43 9.54
CA ILE A 148 -0.02 -22.64 8.89
C ILE A 148 -0.05 -21.73 7.68
N GLU A 149 -0.23 -22.31 6.50
CA GLU A 149 -0.34 -21.55 5.26
C GLU A 149 -1.81 -21.30 4.94
N LEU A 150 -2.15 -20.02 4.83
CA LEU A 150 -3.44 -19.56 4.34
C LEU A 150 -3.26 -18.94 2.96
N SER A 151 -4.29 -19.04 2.13
CA SER A 151 -4.32 -18.43 0.81
C SER A 151 -5.61 -17.65 0.65
N CYS A 152 -5.52 -16.51 -0.04
CA CYS A 152 -6.65 -15.67 -0.43
C CYS A 152 -6.18 -14.67 -1.48
N ASP A 153 -7.13 -14.03 -2.15
CA ASP A 153 -6.84 -12.93 -3.05
C ASP A 153 -6.66 -11.63 -2.26
N PHE A 154 -5.67 -10.83 -2.65
CA PHE A 154 -5.48 -9.47 -2.15
C PHE A 154 -6.10 -8.50 -3.15
N ILE A 155 -7.17 -7.83 -2.74
CA ILE A 155 -7.92 -6.92 -3.59
C ILE A 155 -7.76 -5.50 -3.05
N PRO A 156 -7.21 -4.55 -3.83
CA PRO A 156 -7.13 -3.15 -3.43
C PRO A 156 -8.50 -2.62 -2.96
N PRO A 157 -8.55 -1.83 -1.87
CA PRO A 157 -9.80 -1.53 -1.18
C PRO A 157 -10.69 -0.54 -1.96
N ASN A 158 -10.12 0.20 -2.90
CA ASN A 158 -10.72 1.35 -3.57
C ASN A 158 -11.32 1.04 -4.95
N GLY A 159 -11.52 -0.25 -5.27
CA GLY A 159 -11.92 -0.67 -6.62
C GLY A 159 -10.80 -0.55 -7.66
N ASP A 160 -9.55 -0.43 -7.19
CA ASP A 160 -8.38 -0.42 -8.05
C ASP A 160 -8.04 -1.82 -8.55
N TYR A 161 -7.31 -1.89 -9.66
CA TYR A 161 -6.86 -3.12 -10.28
C TYR A 161 -5.52 -2.91 -10.99
N GLN A 162 -4.88 -4.01 -11.38
CA GLN A 162 -3.65 -3.93 -12.17
C GLN A 162 -3.98 -3.56 -13.62
N ASN A 163 -3.45 -2.43 -14.10
CA ASN A 163 -3.61 -1.96 -15.47
C ASN A 163 -2.28 -1.62 -16.16
N TYR A 164 -1.23 -2.37 -15.81
CA TYR A 164 0.15 -2.18 -16.31
C TYR A 164 0.74 -0.80 -16.03
N GLY A 165 0.25 -0.13 -14.97
CA GLY A 165 0.77 1.14 -14.50
C GLY A 165 0.24 2.39 -15.23
N ILE A 166 -0.68 2.25 -16.18
CA ILE A 166 -1.23 3.41 -16.90
C ILE A 166 -1.98 4.35 -15.96
N MET A 167 -2.88 3.82 -15.12
CA MET A 167 -3.64 4.67 -14.18
C MET A 167 -2.74 5.23 -13.09
N ALA A 168 -1.74 4.45 -12.65
CA ALA A 168 -0.74 4.94 -11.72
C ALA A 168 0.07 6.11 -12.30
N ALA A 169 0.51 6.03 -13.56
CA ALA A 169 1.21 7.13 -14.23
C ALA A 169 0.33 8.38 -14.36
N ILE A 170 -0.96 8.21 -14.70
CA ILE A 170 -1.88 9.34 -14.79
C ILE A 170 -2.12 9.99 -13.42
N ASP A 171 -2.17 9.21 -12.34
CA ASP A 171 -2.26 9.74 -10.98
C ASP A 171 -1.06 10.67 -10.67
N HIS A 172 0.16 10.30 -11.07
CA HIS A 172 1.32 11.18 -10.91
C HIS A 172 1.20 12.47 -11.74
N ILE A 173 0.67 12.39 -12.96
CA ILE A 173 0.41 13.56 -13.81
C ILE A 173 -0.64 14.48 -13.16
N ASN A 174 -1.71 13.92 -12.58
CA ASN A 174 -2.76 14.68 -11.93
C ASN A 174 -2.27 15.33 -10.64
N ALA A 175 -1.45 14.63 -9.85
CA ALA A 175 -0.77 15.21 -8.69
C ALA A 175 0.13 16.39 -9.09
N LEU A 176 0.93 16.25 -10.16
CA LEU A 176 1.74 17.36 -10.69
C LEU A 176 0.87 18.55 -11.11
N LYS A 177 -0.19 18.30 -11.88
CA LYS A 177 -1.13 19.33 -12.35
C LYS A 177 -1.79 20.09 -11.21
N ASP A 178 -2.18 19.38 -10.16
CA ASP A 178 -2.78 20.01 -8.98
C ASP A 178 -1.74 20.80 -8.19
N LEU A 179 -0.53 20.25 -8.01
CA LEU A 179 0.56 20.92 -7.31
C LEU A 179 0.89 22.27 -7.95
N VAL A 180 1.16 22.31 -9.26
CA VAL A 180 1.57 23.56 -9.94
C VAL A 180 0.44 24.59 -10.04
N LYS A 181 -0.82 24.19 -9.84
CA LYS A 181 -1.93 25.13 -9.68
C LYS A 181 -1.94 25.77 -8.29
N ARG A 182 -1.61 25.00 -7.26
CA ARG A 182 -1.54 25.45 -5.86
C ARG A 182 -0.30 26.27 -5.58
N PHE A 183 0.81 25.91 -6.21
CA PHE A 183 2.12 26.55 -6.11
C PHE A 183 2.61 26.93 -7.52
N PRO A 184 2.08 28.02 -8.10
CA PRO A 184 2.48 28.47 -9.43
C PRO A 184 3.99 28.69 -9.59
N GLU A 185 4.69 29.03 -8.51
CA GLU A 185 6.15 29.19 -8.46
C GLU A 185 6.91 27.88 -8.80
N PHE A 186 6.28 26.71 -8.65
CA PHE A 186 6.89 25.44 -8.99
C PHE A 186 6.66 25.03 -10.45
N ALA A 187 5.82 25.75 -11.20
CA ALA A 187 5.34 25.31 -12.53
C ALA A 187 6.48 25.01 -13.52
N ASP A 188 7.51 25.87 -13.54
CA ASP A 188 8.62 25.79 -14.49
C ASP A 188 9.84 25.01 -13.96
N LEU A 189 9.78 24.52 -12.73
CA LEU A 189 10.87 23.74 -12.16
C LEU A 189 11.07 22.43 -12.93
N PRO A 190 12.30 21.91 -13.04
CA PRO A 190 12.58 20.56 -13.52
C PRO A 190 11.81 19.50 -12.71
N LYS A 191 11.33 18.46 -13.40
CA LYS A 191 10.65 17.30 -12.78
C LYS A 191 11.62 16.12 -12.81
N ILE A 192 11.87 15.52 -11.66
CA ILE A 192 12.71 14.34 -11.49
C ILE A 192 11.81 13.21 -10.98
N TYR A 193 11.90 12.05 -11.61
CA TYR A 193 11.17 10.85 -11.19
C TYR A 193 12.19 9.79 -10.75
N GLY A 194 12.28 9.57 -9.43
CA GLY A 194 13.13 8.56 -8.82
C GLY A 194 12.32 7.31 -8.51
N GLY A 195 12.52 6.25 -9.29
CA GLY A 195 11.92 4.94 -9.02
C GLY A 195 12.84 4.07 -8.16
N GLY A 196 12.28 3.44 -7.13
CA GLY A 196 12.98 2.42 -6.37
C GLY A 196 12.74 1.03 -6.96
N LEU A 197 13.81 0.30 -7.27
CA LEU A 197 13.74 -1.16 -7.46
C LEU A 197 14.03 -1.76 -6.09
N MET A 198 12.98 -2.09 -5.33
CA MET A 198 13.15 -3.04 -4.23
C MET A 198 13.17 -4.41 -4.89
N GLU A 199 14.37 -4.91 -5.21
CA GLU A 199 14.55 -6.36 -5.28
C GLU A 199 14.02 -6.88 -3.94
N ASP A 200 12.99 -7.72 -3.99
CA ASP A 200 12.56 -8.51 -2.85
C ASP A 200 13.79 -9.30 -2.37
N THR A 201 14.59 -8.74 -1.47
CA THR A 201 15.36 -9.55 -0.55
C THR A 201 14.29 -10.27 0.25
N TYR A 202 13.95 -11.46 -0.22
CA TYR A 202 13.15 -12.48 0.44
C TYR A 202 13.72 -12.72 1.83
N LEU A 203 13.40 -11.87 2.79
CA LEU A 203 13.46 -12.18 4.20
C LEU A 203 12.16 -12.90 4.55
N TYR A 204 12.01 -14.10 3.99
CA TYR A 204 11.23 -15.12 4.64
C TYR A 204 12.01 -15.51 5.91
N SER A 205 11.59 -14.98 7.05
CA SER A 205 11.88 -15.57 8.37
C SER A 205 10.66 -16.36 8.83
#